data_AF-A0A840Q9C3-F1
#
_entry.id   AF-A0A840Q9C3-F1
#
_cell.length_a   1.000
_cell.length_b   1.000
_cell.length_c   1.000
_cell.angle_alpha   90.00
_cell.angle_beta   90.00
_cell.angle_gamma   90.00
#
_symmetry.space_group_name_H-M   'P 1'
#
loop_
_entity.id
_entity.type
_entity.pdbx_description
1 polymer ?
#
loop_
_entity_poly.entity_id
_entity_poly.type
_entity_poly.pdbx_seq_one_letter_code
_entity_poly.pdbx_strand_id
1 'polypeptide(L)'
;MSIGQQLVAVAILALLTKGIAGVPSSSIVVLLAASQAIGLPASGVAVLLAVDFIVDMARAAVNIAGNSLATVVIAKSENAFARPKEAVPA
;
A
#
# COMPACT_ATOMS: atom_id res chain seq x y z
N MET A 1 -8.52 3.40 -22.66
CA MET A 1 -8.03 4.58 -21.90
C MET A 1 -6.78 5.08 -22.58
N SER A 2 -6.67 6.39 -22.83
CA SER A 2 -5.41 6.98 -23.32
C SER A 2 -4.34 6.96 -22.21
N ILE A 3 -3.06 7.07 -22.59
CA ILE A 3 -1.94 7.15 -21.63
C ILE A 3 -2.12 8.31 -20.65
N GLY A 4 -2.63 9.46 -21.11
CA GLY A 4 -2.95 10.59 -20.25
C GLY A 4 -4.03 10.27 -19.22
N GLN A 5 -5.09 9.56 -19.62
CA GLN A 5 -6.13 9.10 -18.70
C GLN A 5 -5.61 8.04 -17.71
N GLN A 6 -4.70 7.18 -18.13
CA GLN A 6 -4.07 6.19 -17.24
C GLN A 6 -3.20 6.86 -16.17
N LEU A 7 -2.39 7.86 -16.54
CA LEU A 7 -1.57 8.60 -15.58
C LEU A 7 -2.43 9.34 -14.55
N VAL A 8 -3.52 9.98 -15.00
CA VAL A 8 -4.47 10.65 -14.11
C VAL A 8 -5.16 9.65 -13.18
N ALA A 9 -5.58 8.48 -13.69
CA ALA A 9 -6.18 7.43 -12.87
C ALA A 9 -5.21 6.94 -11.79
N VAL A 10 -3.95 6.66 -12.14
CA VAL A 10 -2.91 6.27 -11.18
C VAL A 10 -2.67 7.36 -10.15
N ALA A 11 -2.63 8.63 -10.55
CA ALA A 11 -2.46 9.75 -9.63
C ALA A 11 -3.62 9.87 -8.62
N ILE A 12 -4.87 9.74 -9.08
CA ILE A 12 -6.05 9.76 -8.20
C ILE A 12 -6.02 8.58 -7.23
N LEU A 13 -5.73 7.38 -7.73
CA LEU A 13 -5.59 6.17 -6.92
C LEU A 13 -4.49 6.31 -5.85
N ALA A 14 -3.34 6.88 -6.22
CA ALA A 14 -2.23 7.13 -5.31
C ALA A 14 -2.56 8.18 -4.23
N LEU A 15 -3.38 9.18 -4.56
CA LEU A 15 -3.83 10.18 -3.58
C LEU A 15 -4.85 9.60 -2.60
N LEU A 16 -5.82 8.81 -3.09
CA LEU A 16 -6.84 8.18 -2.26
C LEU A 16 -6.25 7.20 -1.23
N THR A 17 -5.16 6.51 -1.57
CA THR A 17 -4.50 5.54 -0.68
C THR A 17 -3.74 6.17 0.51
N LYS A 18 -3.31 7.43 0.41
CA LYS A 18 -2.59 8.12 1.51
C LYS A 18 -3.51 8.64 2.62
N GLY A 19 -4.81 8.75 2.38
CA GLY A 19 -5.80 9.23 3.36
C GLY A 19 -6.32 8.19 4.35
N ILE A 20 -5.96 6.90 4.18
CA ILE A 20 -6.53 5.78 4.95
C ILE A 20 -5.47 5.13 5.86
N ALA A 21 -4.65 5.95 6.52
CA ALA A 21 -3.73 5.49 7.55
C ALA A 21 -4.53 5.13 8.82
N GLY A 22 -5.12 3.93 8.87
CA GLY A 22 -5.70 3.38 10.11
C GLY A 22 -6.94 2.50 10.00
N VAL A 23 -7.49 2.26 8.80
CA VAL A 23 -8.73 1.46 8.66
C VAL A 23 -8.40 0.05 8.17
N PRO A 24 -8.78 -1.01 8.92
CA PRO A 24 -8.74 -2.39 8.41
C PRO A 24 -9.59 -2.51 7.14
N SER A 25 -9.08 -3.17 6.09
CA SER A 25 -9.75 -3.27 4.76
C SER A 25 -9.84 -1.97 3.97
N SER A 26 -8.84 -1.09 4.09
CA SER A 26 -8.71 0.15 3.28
C SER A 26 -8.75 -0.08 1.76
N SER A 27 -8.31 -1.24 1.29
CA SER A 27 -8.31 -1.63 -0.13
C SER A 27 -9.69 -1.63 -0.75
N ILE A 28 -10.72 -2.18 -0.07
CA ILE A 28 -12.11 -2.20 -0.55
C ILE A 28 -12.66 -0.78 -0.74
N VAL A 29 -12.36 0.12 0.20
CA VAL A 29 -12.81 1.52 0.16
C VAL A 29 -12.19 2.25 -1.04
N VAL A 30 -10.89 2.04 -1.27
CA VAL A 30 -10.20 2.62 -2.43
C VAL A 30 -10.76 2.04 -3.74
N LEU A 31 -11.05 0.75 -3.78
CA LEU A 31 -11.54 0.06 -4.98
C LEU A 31 -12.94 0.56 -5.39
N LEU A 32 -13.82 0.77 -4.42
CA LEU A 32 -15.16 1.37 -4.62
C LEU A 32 -15.11 2.86 -4.98
N ALA A 33 -14.19 3.63 -4.38
CA ALA A 33 -13.99 5.03 -4.72
C ALA A 33 -13.40 5.18 -6.14
N ALA A 34 -12.46 4.31 -6.49
CA ALA A 34 -11.85 4.26 -7.80
C ALA A 34 -12.86 3.87 -8.88
N SER A 35 -13.69 2.85 -8.65
CA SER A 35 -14.62 2.38 -9.68
C SER A 35 -15.56 3.48 -10.17
N GLN A 36 -15.98 4.38 -9.28
CA GLN A 36 -16.76 5.57 -9.64
C GLN A 36 -15.93 6.60 -10.43
N ALA A 37 -14.67 6.81 -10.05
CA ALA A 37 -13.77 7.78 -10.70
C ALA A 37 -13.31 7.35 -12.11
N ILE A 38 -13.14 6.04 -12.36
CA ILE A 38 -12.69 5.50 -13.66
C ILE A 38 -13.80 4.79 -14.46
N GLY A 39 -15.05 4.80 -13.97
CA GLY A 39 -16.20 4.25 -14.68
C GLY A 39 -16.20 2.73 -14.81
N LEU A 40 -15.66 2.02 -13.81
CA LEU A 40 -15.65 0.56 -13.82
C LEU A 40 -17.07 -0.01 -13.61
N PRO A 41 -17.53 -0.97 -14.43
CA PRO A 41 -18.81 -1.62 -14.21
C PRO A 41 -18.81 -2.42 -12.90
N ALA A 42 -19.96 -2.48 -12.22
CA ALA A 42 -20.12 -3.15 -10.93
C ALA A 42 -19.71 -4.63 -10.96
N SER A 43 -19.91 -5.32 -12.10
CA SER A 43 -19.47 -6.70 -12.30
C SER A 43 -17.95 -6.85 -12.24
N GLY A 44 -17.18 -5.88 -12.74
CA GLY A 44 -15.72 -5.87 -12.66
C GLY A 44 -15.21 -5.63 -11.25
N VAL A 45 -15.88 -4.75 -10.50
CA VAL A 45 -15.57 -4.48 -9.08
C VAL A 45 -15.80 -5.73 -8.23
N ALA A 46 -16.89 -6.47 -8.46
CA ALA A 46 -17.20 -7.69 -7.73
C ALA A 46 -16.12 -8.78 -7.88
N VAL A 47 -15.54 -8.93 -9.07
CA VAL A 47 -14.43 -9.86 -9.32
C VAL A 47 -13.17 -9.43 -8.56
N LEU A 48 -12.88 -8.13 -8.51
CA LEU A 48 -11.73 -7.60 -7.78
C LEU A 48 -11.90 -7.78 -6.27
N LEU A 49 -13.09 -7.56 -5.74
CA LEU A 49 -13.40 -7.81 -4.33
C LEU A 49 -13.22 -9.29 -3.94
N ALA A 50 -13.47 -10.22 -4.85
CA ALA A 50 -13.27 -11.65 -4.59
C ALA A 50 -11.80 -12.01 -4.32
N VAL A 51 -10.84 -11.24 -4.86
CA VAL A 51 -9.40 -11.47 -4.68
C VAL A 51 -8.74 -10.47 -3.72
N ASP A 52 -9.47 -9.45 -3.29
CA ASP A 52 -8.92 -8.31 -2.53
C ASP A 52 -8.21 -8.74 -1.24
N PHE A 53 -8.73 -9.75 -0.53
CA PHE A 53 -8.13 -10.22 0.71
C PHE A 53 -6.66 -10.67 0.56
N ILE A 54 -6.34 -11.40 -0.52
CA ILE A 54 -4.98 -11.88 -0.77
C ILE A 54 -4.09 -10.72 -1.23
N VAL A 55 -4.62 -9.89 -2.13
CA VAL A 55 -3.89 -8.76 -2.72
C VAL A 55 -3.60 -7.69 -1.66
N ASP A 56 -4.53 -7.40 -0.75
CA ASP A 56 -4.35 -6.43 0.32
C ASP A 56 -3.31 -6.91 1.34
N MET A 57 -3.32 -8.20 1.70
CA MET A 57 -2.27 -8.78 2.55
C MET A 57 -0.89 -8.68 1.89
N ALA A 58 -0.78 -8.98 0.59
CA ALA A 58 0.47 -8.84 -0.15
C ALA A 58 0.96 -7.38 -0.18
N ARG A 59 0.05 -6.43 -0.43
CA ARG A 59 0.33 -4.98 -0.39
C ARG A 59 0.82 -4.54 0.99
N ALA A 60 0.15 -4.97 2.06
CA ALA A 60 0.57 -4.65 3.43
C ALA A 60 1.96 -5.24 3.73
N ALA A 61 2.23 -6.49 3.33
CA ALA A 61 3.51 -7.15 3.54
C ALA A 61 4.67 -6.40 2.86
N VAL A 62 4.52 -6.01 1.59
CA VAL A 62 5.57 -5.26 0.88
C VAL A 62 5.77 -3.85 1.46
N ASN A 63 4.70 -3.21 1.93
CA ASN A 63 4.78 -1.89 2.57
C ASN A 63 5.50 -1.96 3.92
N ILE A 64 5.22 -2.98 4.73
CA ILE A 64 5.91 -3.21 6.00
C ILE A 64 7.40 -3.48 5.74
N ALA A 65 7.72 -4.39 4.81
CA ALA A 65 9.09 -4.70 4.45
C ALA A 65 9.86 -3.47 3.94
N GLY A 66 9.24 -2.67 3.06
CA GLY A 66 9.82 -1.44 2.53
C GLY A 66 10.08 -0.39 3.61
N ASN A 67 9.12 -0.17 4.52
CA ASN A 67 9.28 0.77 5.62
C ASN A 67 10.36 0.31 6.61
N SER A 68 10.38 -0.97 6.99
CA SER A 68 11.42 -1.53 7.87
C SER A 68 12.81 -1.40 7.24
N LEU A 69 12.94 -1.69 5.95
CA LEU A 69 14.20 -1.51 5.23
C LEU A 69 14.60 -0.03 5.18
N ALA A 70 13.67 0.86 4.85
CA ALA A 70 13.92 2.30 4.82
C ALA A 70 14.39 2.82 6.19
N THR A 71 13.78 2.37 7.28
CA THR A 71 14.22 2.72 8.64
C THR A 71 15.68 2.31 8.88
N VAL A 72 16.07 1.09 8.50
CA VAL A 72 17.47 0.62 8.64
C VAL A 72 18.42 1.42 7.76
N VAL A 73 18.05 1.67 6.51
CA VAL A 73 18.87 2.44 5.55
C VAL A 73 19.09 3.87 6.06
N ILE A 74 18.03 4.55 6.50
CA ILE A 74 18.12 5.92 7.06
C ILE A 74 18.94 5.91 8.34
N ALA A 75 18.69 4.97 9.27
CA ALA A 75 19.47 4.87 10.50
C ALA A 75 20.97 4.66 10.23
N LYS A 76 21.33 3.87 9.20
CA LYS A 76 22.72 3.68 8.81
C LYS A 76 23.33 4.93 8.16
N SER A 77 22.55 5.63 7.31
CA SER A 77 22.96 6.88 6.66
C SER A 77 23.22 8.00 7.68
N GLU A 78 22.37 8.12 8.69
CA GLU A 78 22.46 9.13 9.76
C GLU A 78 23.41 8.72 10.90
N ASN A 79 24.15 7.62 10.76
CA ASN A 79 24.98 7.02 11.82
C ASN A 79 24.23 6.73 13.15
N ALA A 80 22.90 6.64 13.10
CA ALA A 80 22.01 6.34 14.23
C ALA A 80 21.69 4.84 14.37
N PHE A 81 22.29 3.97 13.55
CA PHE A 81 22.04 2.54 13.58
C PHE A 81 22.71 1.87 14.79
N ALA A 82 21.93 1.66 15.86
CA ALA A 82 22.36 0.85 17.00
C ALA A 82 22.34 -0.64 16.62
N ARG A 83 23.51 -1.27 16.55
CA ARG A 83 23.59 -2.75 16.51
C ARG A 83 23.08 -3.29 17.85
N PRO A 84 22.17 -4.29 17.86
CA PRO A 84 21.83 -4.97 19.09
C PRO A 84 23.11 -5.53 19.71
N LYS A 85 23.41 -5.19 20.96
CA LYS A 85 24.45 -5.89 21.72
C LYS A 85 24.01 -7.35 21.81
N GLU A 86 24.91 -8.28 21.46
CA GLU A 86 24.71 -9.72 21.61
C GLU A 86 24.04 -9.99 22.96
N ALA A 87 22.87 -10.62 22.93
CA ALA A 87 22.17 -11.00 24.15
C ALA A 87 23.12 -11.91 24.95
N VAL A 88 23.62 -11.40 26.07
CA VAL A 88 24.42 -12.18 27.00
C VAL A 88 23.53 -13.31 27.51
N PRO A 89 23.86 -14.59 27.28
CA PRO A 89 23.10 -15.68 27.86
C PRO A 89 23.20 -15.60 29.39
N ALA A 90 22.05 -15.72 30.05
CA ALA A 90 21.88 -15.68 31.50
C ALA A 90 22.56 -16.86 32.20
#